data_AF-A0AAD2G9N1-F1
#
_entry.id   AF-A0AAD2G9N1-F1
#
_cell.length_a   1.000
_cell.length_b   1.000
_cell.length_c   1.000
_cell.angle_alpha   90.00
_cell.angle_beta   90.00
_cell.angle_gamma   90.00
#
_symmetry.space_group_name_H-M   'P 1'
#
loop_
_entity.id
_entity.type
_entity.pdbx_description
1 polymer ?
#
loop_
_entity_poly.entity_id
_entity_poly.type
_entity_poly.pdbx_seq_one_letter_code
_entity_poly.pdbx_strand_id
1 'polypeptide(L)'
;MNDGKKKLTVEKSVRRENRVAILENLPSRTAAENAELQGLYEKSSVFEEQYDAALFSPEHAEFKRQHNQAFGKLVEYIQSKSDTAEPVNVFFLDGPDAATTKSLLNDDETGIITIGQLFVANRHESTCEVLRETYWASHPSNVVHNSAADALYNEFRHIPFGAFYFDGCGGHVPMILEMIEAALLSPVVIMKNETRITMSSSHRPMVMGFSIMGGGRDIVEKETSVVQAVVQLAKTRNLQVRHVLDDPCHYGVDSSLSKLQGGTFTCWLVLE
;
A
#
# COMPACT_ATOMS: atom_id res chain seq x y z
N MET A 1 14.78 28.42 8.51
CA MET A 1 13.76 28.61 7.44
C MET A 1 13.38 27.23 6.90
N ASN A 2 12.08 26.90 6.81
CA ASN A 2 11.43 25.94 5.88
C ASN A 2 10.50 24.83 6.41
N ASP A 3 10.17 24.69 7.70
CA ASP A 3 9.09 23.74 8.08
C ASP A 3 7.74 24.09 7.46
N GLY A 4 7.42 25.39 7.39
CA GLY A 4 6.19 25.87 6.76
C GLY A 4 6.13 25.57 5.25
N LYS A 5 7.26 25.64 4.52
CA LYS A 5 7.28 25.40 3.06
C LYS A 5 7.14 23.91 2.71
N LYS A 6 7.59 23.02 3.60
CA LYS A 6 7.66 21.56 3.38
C LYS A 6 6.30 20.89 3.61
N LYS A 7 5.60 21.24 4.70
CA LYS A 7 4.20 20.84 4.94
C LYS A 7 3.28 21.29 3.78
N LEU A 8 3.57 22.46 3.23
CA LEU A 8 2.89 23.05 2.08
C LEU A 8 2.97 22.20 0.79
N THR A 9 3.98 21.34 0.61
CA THR A 9 4.14 20.54 -0.62
C THR A 9 3.29 19.27 -0.58
N VAL A 10 3.35 18.52 0.53
CA VAL A 10 2.51 17.33 0.74
C VAL A 10 1.03 17.71 0.78
N GLU A 11 0.69 18.82 1.47
CA GLU A 11 -0.67 19.36 1.44
C GLU A 11 -1.11 19.80 0.04
N LYS A 12 -0.20 20.27 -0.84
CA LYS A 12 -0.56 20.67 -2.21
C LYS A 12 -0.95 19.48 -3.08
N SER A 13 -0.31 18.33 -2.91
CA SER A 13 -0.65 17.12 -3.67
C SER A 13 -1.96 16.50 -3.20
N VAL A 14 -2.18 16.43 -1.88
CA VAL A 14 -3.48 16.03 -1.30
C VAL A 14 -4.59 16.97 -1.78
N ARG A 15 -4.36 18.29 -1.77
CA ARG A 15 -5.33 19.29 -2.27
C ARG A 15 -5.57 19.15 -3.77
N ARG A 16 -4.54 18.81 -4.56
CA ARG A 16 -4.65 18.57 -5.99
C ARG A 16 -5.53 17.37 -6.27
N GLU A 17 -5.25 16.24 -5.63
CA GLU A 17 -6.02 14.99 -5.78
C GLU A 17 -7.46 15.13 -5.30
N ASN A 18 -7.68 15.81 -4.16
CA ASN A 18 -9.02 16.15 -3.70
C ASN A 18 -9.75 17.06 -4.71
N ARG A 19 -9.05 18.02 -5.34
CA ARG A 19 -9.66 18.90 -6.34
C ARG A 19 -10.02 18.15 -7.62
N VAL A 20 -9.18 17.21 -8.07
CA VAL A 20 -9.49 16.29 -9.17
C VAL A 20 -10.76 15.51 -8.86
N ALA A 21 -10.85 14.87 -7.69
CA ALA A 21 -12.02 14.09 -7.29
C ALA A 21 -13.31 14.93 -7.24
N ILE A 22 -13.24 16.17 -6.75
CA ILE A 22 -14.39 17.08 -6.74
C ILE A 22 -14.83 17.37 -8.17
N LEU A 23 -13.89 17.74 -9.05
CA LEU A 23 -14.19 18.13 -10.43
C LEU A 23 -14.75 16.95 -11.24
N GLU A 24 -14.24 15.74 -11.05
CA GLU A 24 -14.73 14.52 -11.72
C GLU A 24 -16.17 14.15 -11.33
N ASN A 25 -16.57 14.42 -10.09
CA ASN A 25 -17.90 14.09 -9.57
C ASN A 25 -18.94 15.19 -9.78
N LEU A 26 -18.59 16.30 -10.43
CA LEU A 26 -19.58 17.33 -10.77
C LEU A 26 -20.54 16.82 -11.86
N PRO A 27 -21.87 16.94 -11.67
CA PRO A 27 -22.86 16.49 -12.65
C PRO A 27 -22.77 17.24 -13.99
N SER A 28 -22.21 18.45 -13.97
CA SER A 28 -21.81 19.20 -15.17
C SER A 28 -20.62 20.09 -14.83
N ARG A 29 -19.62 20.15 -15.71
CA ARG A 29 -18.43 21.00 -15.57
C ARG A 29 -18.49 22.18 -16.53
N THR A 30 -18.15 23.36 -16.02
CA THR A 30 -17.91 24.56 -16.85
C THR A 30 -16.63 24.40 -17.69
N ALA A 31 -16.47 25.25 -18.71
CA ALA A 31 -15.23 25.28 -19.50
C ALA A 31 -13.98 25.57 -18.64
N ALA A 32 -14.12 26.40 -17.60
CA ALA A 32 -13.04 26.71 -16.67
C ALA A 32 -12.68 25.50 -15.80
N GLU A 33 -13.66 24.74 -15.31
CA GLU A 33 -13.45 23.51 -14.54
C GLU A 33 -12.84 22.38 -15.38
N ASN A 34 -13.21 22.28 -16.67
CA ASN A 34 -12.57 21.35 -17.60
C ASN A 34 -11.11 21.74 -17.86
N ALA A 35 -10.81 23.03 -18.04
CA ALA A 35 -9.44 23.51 -18.21
C ALA A 35 -8.61 23.34 -16.93
N GLU A 36 -9.21 23.54 -15.75
CA GLU A 36 -8.58 23.28 -14.47
C GLU A 36 -8.25 21.78 -14.33
N LEU A 37 -9.23 20.90 -14.54
CA LEU A 37 -9.04 19.45 -14.46
C LEU A 37 -7.95 18.97 -15.42
N GLN A 38 -7.97 19.45 -16.67
CA GLN A 38 -6.93 19.17 -17.65
C GLN A 38 -5.54 19.61 -17.14
N GLY A 39 -5.44 20.82 -16.59
CA GLY A 39 -4.19 21.33 -16.01
C GLY A 39 -3.75 20.58 -14.75
N LEU A 40 -4.68 19.98 -14.00
CA LEU A 40 -4.36 19.09 -12.87
C LEU A 40 -3.81 17.76 -13.38
N TYR A 41 -4.43 17.15 -14.40
CA TYR A 41 -3.91 15.92 -15.03
C TYR A 41 -2.56 16.10 -15.71
N GLU A 42 -2.34 17.21 -16.42
CA GLU A 42 -1.06 17.55 -17.05
C GLU A 42 0.06 17.76 -16.02
N LYS A 43 -0.28 18.15 -14.80
CA LYS A 43 0.67 18.22 -13.68
C LYS A 43 0.78 16.92 -12.90
N SER A 44 -0.17 16.00 -13.05
CA SER A 44 -0.10 14.64 -12.51
C SER A 44 0.69 13.70 -13.40
N SER A 45 0.81 13.99 -14.72
CA SER A 45 1.66 13.23 -15.65
C SER A 45 3.16 13.46 -15.40
N VAL A 46 3.53 14.59 -14.81
CA VAL A 46 4.86 14.82 -14.24
C VAL A 46 4.80 14.44 -12.76
N PHE A 47 4.86 13.15 -12.47
CA PHE A 47 4.95 12.66 -11.09
C PHE A 47 6.39 12.93 -10.60
N GLU A 48 6.63 14.13 -10.06
CA GLU A 48 7.90 14.48 -9.41
C GLU A 48 8.07 13.62 -8.14
N GLU A 49 9.29 13.15 -7.87
CA GLU A 49 9.62 12.40 -6.65
C GLU A 49 9.47 13.32 -5.44
N GLN A 50 8.28 13.27 -4.84
CA GLN A 50 7.90 14.12 -3.70
C GLN A 50 8.18 13.45 -2.35
N TYR A 51 8.61 12.19 -2.38
CA TYR A 51 9.00 11.47 -1.17
C TYR A 51 10.43 11.85 -0.79
N ASP A 52 10.57 12.58 0.31
CA ASP A 52 11.86 12.81 0.96
C ASP A 52 11.70 12.51 2.45
N ALA A 53 12.15 11.32 2.84
CA ALA A 53 12.08 10.84 4.21
C ALA A 53 12.85 11.74 5.20
N ALA A 54 13.85 12.50 4.72
CA ALA A 54 14.57 13.45 5.57
C ALA A 54 13.71 14.66 5.99
N LEU A 55 12.51 14.81 5.42
CA LEU A 55 11.55 15.85 5.79
C LEU A 55 10.55 15.39 6.84
N PHE A 56 10.54 14.11 7.23
CA PHE A 56 9.65 13.63 8.27
C PHE A 56 10.06 14.16 9.64
N SER A 57 9.06 14.51 10.45
CA SER A 57 9.30 14.80 11.86
C SER A 57 9.69 13.50 12.58
N PRO A 58 10.44 13.58 13.71
CA PRO A 58 10.80 12.38 14.49
C PRO A 58 9.58 11.55 14.87
N GLU A 59 8.47 12.19 15.23
CA GLU A 59 7.22 11.51 15.60
C GLU A 59 6.57 10.81 14.40
N HIS A 60 6.65 11.38 13.20
CA HIS A 60 6.15 10.73 12.00
C HIS A 60 7.03 9.54 11.62
N ALA A 61 8.36 9.68 11.68
CA ALA A 61 9.28 8.58 11.43
C ALA A 61 9.06 7.41 12.41
N GLU A 62 8.86 7.73 13.69
CA GLU A 62 8.51 6.73 14.72
C GLU A 62 7.16 6.05 14.42
N PHE A 63 6.14 6.82 14.02
CA PHE A 63 4.86 6.28 13.57
C PHE A 63 5.03 5.30 12.40
N LYS A 64 5.80 5.67 11.36
CA LYS A 64 6.10 4.76 10.23
C LYS A 64 6.78 3.48 10.71
N ARG A 65 7.77 3.61 11.60
CA ARG A 65 8.50 2.48 12.17
C ARG A 65 7.57 1.51 12.89
N GLN A 66 6.67 2.01 13.73
CA GLN A 66 5.68 1.19 14.45
C GLN A 66 4.73 0.46 13.49
N HIS A 67 4.26 1.13 12.43
CA HIS A 67 3.41 0.49 11.42
C HIS A 67 4.16 -0.55 10.60
N ASN A 68 5.43 -0.34 10.27
CA ASN A 68 6.24 -1.34 9.58
C ASN A 68 6.49 -2.58 10.47
N GLN A 69 6.65 -2.41 11.78
CA GLN A 69 6.70 -3.53 12.73
C GLN A 69 5.37 -4.28 12.82
N ALA A 70 4.25 -3.56 12.90
CA ALA A 70 2.93 -4.17 12.87
C ALA A 70 2.72 -4.97 11.56
N PHE A 71 3.21 -4.46 10.43
CA PHE A 71 3.16 -5.19 9.17
C PHE A 71 3.91 -6.50 9.22
N GLY A 72 5.14 -6.51 9.76
CA GLY A 72 5.92 -7.73 9.99
C GLY A 72 5.13 -8.77 10.80
N LYS A 73 4.59 -8.37 11.96
CA LYS A 73 3.78 -9.26 12.81
C LYS A 73 2.55 -9.82 12.11
N LEU A 74 1.91 -9.02 11.27
CA LEU A 74 0.78 -9.48 10.48
C LEU A 74 1.18 -10.48 9.38
N VAL A 75 2.35 -10.31 8.75
CA VAL A 75 2.87 -11.30 7.80
C VAL A 75 3.16 -12.62 8.52
N GLU A 76 3.76 -12.58 9.72
CA GLU A 76 4.01 -13.76 10.55
C GLU A 76 2.70 -14.47 10.93
N TYR A 77 1.68 -13.70 11.29
CA TYR A 77 0.35 -14.21 11.57
C TYR A 77 -0.20 -14.98 10.35
N ILE A 78 -0.17 -14.39 9.16
CA ILE A 78 -0.64 -15.05 7.92
C ILE A 78 0.18 -16.30 7.60
N GLN A 79 1.51 -16.26 7.78
CA GLN A 79 2.37 -17.42 7.61
C GLN A 79 1.97 -18.56 8.56
N SER A 80 1.63 -18.25 9.81
CA SER A 80 1.21 -19.25 10.81
C SER A 80 -0.16 -19.88 10.52
N LYS A 81 -1.02 -19.18 9.74
CA LYS A 81 -2.33 -19.66 9.28
C LYS A 81 -2.28 -20.42 7.97
N SER A 82 -1.15 -20.37 7.26
CA SER A 82 -0.98 -21.07 6.00
C SER A 82 -0.78 -22.56 6.25
N ASP A 83 -1.67 -23.40 5.73
CA ASP A 83 -1.51 -24.86 5.75
C ASP A 83 -0.33 -25.34 4.87
N THR A 84 0.23 -24.43 4.05
CA THR A 84 1.39 -24.73 3.20
C THR A 84 2.68 -24.25 3.83
N ALA A 85 3.73 -25.08 3.76
CA ALA A 85 5.09 -24.66 4.08
C ALA A 85 5.69 -23.63 3.09
N GLU A 86 4.90 -23.18 2.11
CA GLU A 86 5.31 -22.14 1.19
C GLU A 86 5.39 -20.79 1.91
N PRO A 87 6.48 -20.02 1.71
CA PRO A 87 6.62 -18.69 2.29
C PRO A 87 5.57 -17.72 1.73
N VAL A 88 5.08 -16.82 2.57
CA VAL A 88 4.18 -15.73 2.17
C VAL A 88 4.94 -14.70 1.34
N ASN A 89 4.43 -14.39 0.15
CA ASN A 89 4.91 -13.25 -0.63
C ASN A 89 4.22 -11.97 -0.16
N VAL A 90 4.97 -10.88 -0.14
CA VAL A 90 4.58 -9.59 0.42
C VAL A 90 4.74 -8.52 -0.66
N PHE A 91 3.67 -7.77 -0.93
CA PHE A 91 3.71 -6.60 -1.80
C PHE A 91 3.58 -5.32 -0.98
N PHE A 92 4.41 -4.31 -1.24
CA PHE A 92 4.32 -3.04 -0.54
C PHE A 92 4.88 -1.88 -1.37
N LEU A 93 4.58 -0.67 -0.93
CA LEU A 93 5.21 0.54 -1.43
C LEU A 93 6.38 0.92 -0.53
N ASP A 94 7.48 1.33 -1.14
CA ASP A 94 8.66 1.79 -0.42
C ASP A 94 9.31 2.99 -1.10
N GLY A 95 10.00 3.80 -0.31
CA GLY A 95 10.78 4.94 -0.78
C GLY A 95 12.23 4.58 -1.09
N PRO A 96 13.03 5.53 -1.60
CA PRO A 96 14.47 5.35 -1.83
C PRO A 96 15.27 5.07 -0.55
N ASP A 97 14.73 5.38 0.63
CA ASP A 97 15.33 5.05 1.92
C ASP A 97 15.09 3.59 2.34
N ALA A 98 14.22 2.86 1.62
CA ALA A 98 13.89 1.46 1.82
C ALA A 98 13.42 1.16 3.26
N ALA A 99 12.70 2.09 3.90
CA ALA A 99 12.38 2.00 5.32
C ALA A 99 11.50 0.79 5.65
N THR A 100 10.54 0.48 4.78
CA THR A 100 9.66 -0.69 4.95
C THR A 100 10.44 -1.98 4.70
N THR A 101 11.25 -2.02 3.64
CA THR A 101 12.15 -3.15 3.34
C THR A 101 13.07 -3.45 4.52
N LYS A 102 13.76 -2.44 5.04
CA LYS A 102 14.64 -2.57 6.22
C LYS A 102 13.90 -3.15 7.40
N SER A 103 12.68 -2.67 7.69
CA SER A 103 11.90 -3.16 8.82
C SER A 103 11.47 -4.62 8.65
N LEU A 104 11.13 -5.04 7.42
CA LEU A 104 10.71 -6.42 7.15
C LEU A 104 11.88 -7.40 7.15
N LEU A 105 13.09 -6.96 6.77
CA LEU A 105 14.29 -7.79 6.76
C LEU A 105 15.03 -7.83 8.12
N ASN A 106 15.04 -6.71 8.85
CA ASN A 106 15.79 -6.55 10.11
C ASN A 106 15.00 -6.98 11.35
N ASP A 107 13.80 -7.55 11.22
CA ASP A 107 13.14 -8.19 12.35
C ASP A 107 13.86 -9.54 12.61
N ASP A 108 15.11 -9.42 13.08
CA ASP A 108 16.06 -10.50 13.37
C ASP A 108 15.50 -11.50 14.39
N GLU A 109 14.45 -11.13 15.13
CA GLU A 109 13.76 -12.01 16.06
C GLU A 109 12.96 -13.11 15.35
N THR A 110 12.57 -12.92 14.09
CA THR A 110 11.73 -13.91 13.39
C THR A 110 12.38 -14.50 12.15
N GLY A 111 13.15 -13.72 11.37
CA GLY A 111 13.83 -14.24 10.16
C GLY A 111 12.88 -14.88 9.14
N ILE A 112 11.58 -14.58 9.24
CA ILE A 112 10.50 -15.25 8.49
C ILE A 112 10.44 -14.74 7.04
N ILE A 113 10.87 -13.49 6.80
CA ILE A 113 10.76 -12.85 5.50
C ILE A 113 12.13 -12.65 4.88
N THR A 114 12.35 -13.28 3.74
CA THR A 114 13.56 -13.11 2.93
C THR A 114 13.31 -12.13 1.79
N ILE A 115 14.38 -11.56 1.23
CA ILE A 115 14.30 -10.62 0.10
C ILE A 115 13.54 -11.20 -1.11
N GLY A 116 13.62 -12.51 -1.34
CA GLY A 116 12.91 -13.17 -2.44
C GLY A 116 11.38 -13.16 -2.30
N GLN A 117 10.86 -12.92 -1.09
CA GLN A 117 9.43 -12.81 -0.80
C GLN A 117 8.91 -11.37 -0.88
N LEU A 118 9.79 -10.39 -0.99
CA LEU A 118 9.43 -8.98 -0.97
C LEU A 118 9.32 -8.46 -2.41
N PHE A 119 8.21 -7.78 -2.70
CA PHE A 119 7.89 -7.22 -4.02
C PHE A 119 7.46 -5.76 -3.87
N VAL A 120 8.06 -4.89 -4.68
CA VAL A 120 7.83 -3.44 -4.63
C VAL A 120 7.53 -2.93 -6.03
N ALA A 121 6.57 -2.01 -6.12
CA ALA A 121 6.38 -1.17 -7.28
C ALA A 121 6.55 0.28 -6.89
N ASN A 122 7.27 1.06 -7.71
CA ASN A 122 7.40 2.49 -7.51
C ASN A 122 7.30 3.21 -8.86
N ARG A 123 6.68 4.39 -8.88
CA ARG A 123 6.52 5.23 -10.08
C ARG A 123 7.80 5.98 -10.46
N HIS A 124 8.79 6.02 -9.58
CA HIS A 124 10.08 6.66 -9.81
C HIS A 124 11.16 5.64 -10.13
N GLU A 125 11.76 5.79 -11.31
CA GLU A 125 12.85 4.91 -11.75
C GLU A 125 14.07 5.04 -10.83
N SER A 126 14.40 6.26 -10.41
CA SER A 126 15.44 6.57 -9.42
C SER A 126 15.27 5.78 -8.12
N THR A 127 14.06 5.77 -7.55
CA THR A 127 13.77 4.94 -6.37
C THR A 127 13.99 3.45 -6.68
N CYS A 128 13.49 2.96 -7.82
CA CYS A 128 13.64 1.55 -8.20
C CYS A 128 15.10 1.14 -8.36
N GLU A 129 15.94 1.99 -8.98
CA GLU A 129 17.38 1.77 -9.11
C GLU A 129 18.04 1.63 -7.73
N VAL A 130 17.79 2.59 -6.83
CA VAL A 130 18.33 2.55 -5.45
C VAL A 130 17.91 1.28 -4.72
N LEU A 131 16.63 0.88 -4.81
CA LEU A 131 16.13 -0.35 -4.19
C LEU A 131 16.81 -1.61 -4.77
N ARG A 132 16.93 -1.69 -6.10
CA ARG A 132 17.58 -2.82 -6.79
C ARG A 132 19.04 -2.95 -6.39
N GLU A 133 19.78 -1.85 -6.38
CA GLU A 133 21.20 -1.84 -6.02
C GLU A 133 21.42 -2.18 -4.53
N THR A 134 20.55 -1.69 -3.65
CA THR A 134 20.76 -1.83 -2.20
C THR A 134 20.33 -3.19 -1.67
N TYR A 135 19.18 -3.72 -2.13
CA TYR A 135 18.56 -4.91 -1.53
C TYR A 135 18.26 -6.02 -2.54
N TRP A 136 17.86 -5.68 -3.77
CA TRP A 136 17.36 -6.64 -4.75
C TRP A 136 18.36 -7.05 -5.83
N ALA A 137 19.67 -6.94 -5.59
CA ALA A 137 20.68 -7.31 -6.59
C ALA A 137 20.53 -8.77 -7.08
N SER A 138 20.07 -9.68 -6.20
CA SER A 138 19.80 -11.08 -6.53
C SER A 138 18.38 -11.36 -7.06
N HIS A 139 17.46 -10.40 -6.95
CA HIS A 139 16.05 -10.54 -7.31
C HIS A 139 15.51 -9.25 -8.00
N PRO A 140 16.18 -8.72 -9.05
CA PRO A 140 15.83 -7.41 -9.61
C PRO A 140 14.41 -7.34 -10.18
N SER A 141 13.84 -8.49 -10.58
CA SER A 141 12.46 -8.62 -11.05
C SER A 141 11.41 -8.32 -9.99
N ASN A 142 11.75 -8.36 -8.70
CA ASN A 142 10.81 -8.06 -7.63
C ASN A 142 10.63 -6.55 -7.39
N VAL A 143 11.41 -5.69 -8.08
CA VAL A 143 11.27 -4.23 -8.04
C VAL A 143 10.87 -3.73 -9.42
N VAL A 144 9.65 -3.26 -9.56
CA VAL A 144 9.07 -2.81 -10.83
C VAL A 144 8.89 -1.30 -10.85
N HIS A 145 9.36 -0.66 -11.93
CA HIS A 145 9.10 0.75 -12.20
C HIS A 145 7.73 0.89 -12.86
N ASN A 146 6.68 1.00 -12.06
CA ASN A 146 5.31 1.14 -12.53
C ASN A 146 4.40 1.66 -11.39
N SER A 147 3.13 1.95 -11.70
CA SER A 147 2.13 2.07 -10.66
C SER A 147 1.92 0.73 -9.94
N ALA A 148 1.54 0.76 -8.67
CA ALA A 148 1.27 -0.49 -7.94
C ALA A 148 0.10 -1.28 -8.51
N ALA A 149 -0.97 -0.60 -8.95
CA ALA A 149 -2.09 -1.28 -9.60
C ALA A 149 -1.64 -1.98 -10.90
N ASP A 150 -0.88 -1.31 -11.75
CA ASP A 150 -0.38 -1.89 -13.00
C ASP A 150 0.63 -3.01 -12.76
N ALA A 151 1.51 -2.87 -11.78
CA ALA A 151 2.46 -3.92 -11.40
C ALA A 151 1.73 -5.17 -10.91
N LEU A 152 0.73 -5.02 -10.03
CA LEU A 152 -0.08 -6.14 -9.53
C LEU A 152 -0.90 -6.81 -10.64
N TYR A 153 -1.42 -6.04 -11.60
CA TYR A 153 -2.26 -6.55 -12.67
C TYR A 153 -1.48 -7.21 -13.82
N ASN A 154 -0.29 -6.69 -14.14
CA ASN A 154 0.48 -7.12 -15.32
C ASN A 154 1.69 -7.96 -14.94
N GLU A 155 2.58 -7.41 -14.12
CA GLU A 155 3.89 -8.01 -13.83
C GLU A 155 3.79 -9.11 -12.78
N PHE A 156 3.12 -8.83 -11.66
CA PHE A 156 3.04 -9.71 -10.50
C PHE A 156 1.76 -10.53 -10.42
N ARG A 157 0.91 -10.53 -11.46
CA ARG A 157 -0.38 -11.25 -11.49
C ARG A 157 -0.31 -12.75 -11.20
N HIS A 158 0.86 -13.34 -11.37
CA HIS A 158 1.12 -14.76 -11.19
C HIS A 158 1.68 -15.09 -9.80
N ILE A 159 1.97 -14.08 -8.98
CA ILE A 159 2.54 -14.23 -7.64
C ILE A 159 1.39 -14.33 -6.61
N PRO A 160 1.32 -15.38 -5.80
CA PRO A 160 0.34 -15.48 -4.72
C PRO A 160 0.83 -14.66 -3.52
N PHE A 161 0.33 -13.44 -3.40
CA PHE A 161 0.58 -12.57 -2.25
C PHE A 161 -0.35 -12.91 -1.08
N GLY A 162 0.20 -12.93 0.13
CA GLY A 162 -0.57 -13.03 1.38
C GLY A 162 -0.62 -11.73 2.18
N ALA A 163 0.14 -10.71 1.75
CA ALA A 163 0.27 -9.47 2.48
C ALA A 163 0.47 -8.27 1.54
N PHE A 164 -0.25 -7.19 1.83
CA PHE A 164 -0.18 -5.94 1.07
C PHE A 164 -0.02 -4.75 2.02
N TYR A 165 0.88 -3.82 1.71
CA TYR A 165 0.93 -2.53 2.39
C TYR A 165 1.02 -1.36 1.40
N PHE A 166 -0.11 -0.68 1.22
CA PHE A 166 -0.28 0.46 0.31
C PHE A 166 0.08 1.77 1.00
N ASP A 167 1.36 1.89 1.30
CA ASP A 167 1.92 2.95 2.12
C ASP A 167 2.46 4.14 1.32
N GLY A 168 1.64 4.73 0.47
CA GLY A 168 2.17 5.72 -0.48
C GLY A 168 1.16 6.53 -1.26
N CYS A 169 -0.09 6.60 -0.80
CA CYS A 169 -1.07 7.44 -1.46
C CYS A 169 -1.10 8.81 -0.79
N GLY A 170 -1.15 9.88 -1.60
CA GLY A 170 -1.37 11.26 -1.16
C GLY A 170 -2.68 11.52 -0.40
N GLY A 171 -3.29 10.48 0.19
CA GLY A 171 -4.63 10.50 0.77
C GLY A 171 -5.75 10.34 -0.27
N HIS A 172 -5.42 10.01 -1.52
CA HIS A 172 -6.40 9.81 -2.58
C HIS A 172 -6.97 8.40 -2.59
N VAL A 173 -8.22 8.31 -2.15
CA VAL A 173 -8.96 7.05 -2.03
C VAL A 173 -9.07 6.27 -3.36
N PRO A 174 -9.42 6.88 -4.51
CA PRO A 174 -9.50 6.15 -5.78
C PRO A 174 -8.24 5.35 -6.13
N MET A 175 -7.04 5.92 -5.95
CA MET A 175 -5.79 5.20 -6.19
C MET A 175 -5.57 4.04 -5.22
N ILE A 176 -5.98 4.19 -3.95
CA ILE A 176 -5.95 3.08 -2.99
C ILE A 176 -6.89 1.96 -3.44
N LEU A 177 -8.10 2.32 -3.88
CA LEU A 177 -9.09 1.36 -4.38
C LEU A 177 -8.59 0.62 -5.62
N GLU A 178 -7.96 1.30 -6.58
CA GLU A 178 -7.36 0.66 -7.76
C GLU A 178 -6.30 -0.39 -7.38
N MET A 179 -5.45 -0.10 -6.39
CA MET A 179 -4.45 -1.07 -5.90
C MET A 179 -5.09 -2.25 -5.17
N ILE A 180 -6.11 -1.99 -4.36
CA ILE A 180 -6.86 -3.03 -3.64
C ILE A 180 -7.59 -3.94 -4.63
N GLU A 181 -8.23 -3.35 -5.65
CA GLU A 181 -8.87 -4.11 -6.73
C GLU A 181 -7.84 -4.94 -7.50
N ALA A 182 -6.69 -4.38 -7.86
CA ALA A 182 -5.63 -5.15 -8.50
C ALA A 182 -5.14 -6.30 -7.63
N ALA A 183 -4.97 -6.10 -6.32
CA ALA A 183 -4.59 -7.15 -5.38
C ALA A 183 -5.66 -8.25 -5.20
N LEU A 184 -6.94 -7.87 -5.15
CA LEU A 184 -8.04 -8.76 -4.80
C LEU A 184 -8.83 -9.30 -6.00
N LEU A 185 -8.63 -8.78 -7.20
CA LEU A 185 -9.29 -9.29 -8.42
C LEU A 185 -8.32 -9.95 -9.39
N SER A 186 -7.00 -9.75 -9.24
CA SER A 186 -6.03 -10.41 -10.13
C SER A 186 -6.15 -11.93 -10.00
N PRO A 187 -6.50 -12.64 -11.09
CA PRO A 187 -6.61 -14.08 -11.07
C PRO A 187 -5.20 -14.66 -10.93
N VAL A 188 -4.93 -15.37 -9.84
CA VAL A 188 -3.66 -16.09 -9.68
C VAL A 188 -3.62 -17.23 -10.71
N VAL A 189 -2.91 -16.99 -11.81
CA VAL A 189 -2.64 -17.99 -12.84
C VAL A 189 -1.33 -18.69 -12.49
N ILE A 190 -1.41 -19.90 -11.95
CA ILE A 190 -0.21 -20.72 -11.73
C ILE A 190 0.07 -21.50 -13.02
N MET A 191 1.21 -21.22 -13.64
CA MET A 191 1.75 -22.03 -14.73
C MET A 191 2.48 -23.22 -14.10
N LYS A 192 1.90 -24.44 -14.16
CA LYS A 192 2.65 -25.68 -13.90
C LYS A 192 2.75 -26.47 -15.20
N ASN A 193 3.98 -26.72 -15.68
CA ASN A 193 4.28 -27.53 -16.86
C ASN A 193 3.39 -27.20 -18.08
N GLU A 194 3.40 -25.94 -18.52
CA GLU A 194 2.64 -25.43 -19.70
C GLU A 194 1.10 -25.61 -19.62
N THR A 195 0.58 -26.13 -18.51
CA THR A 195 -0.85 -26.30 -18.30
C THR A 195 -1.34 -25.14 -17.44
N ARG A 196 -2.24 -24.33 -17.99
CA ARG A 196 -2.83 -23.18 -17.27
C ARG A 196 -3.77 -23.71 -16.18
N ILE A 197 -3.31 -23.74 -14.94
CA ILE A 197 -4.14 -24.03 -13.78
C ILE A 197 -4.59 -22.68 -13.20
N THR A 198 -5.85 -22.32 -13.43
CA THR A 198 -6.49 -21.28 -12.62
C THR A 198 -6.73 -21.86 -11.24
N MET A 199 -5.99 -21.38 -10.23
CA MET A 199 -6.32 -21.72 -8.84
C MET A 199 -7.69 -21.13 -8.53
N SER A 200 -8.65 -22.00 -8.22
CA SER A 200 -9.94 -21.56 -7.69
C SER A 200 -9.69 -20.84 -6.36
N SER A 201 -10.22 -19.62 -6.21
CA SER A 201 -10.46 -18.92 -4.92
C SER A 201 -9.70 -19.53 -3.74
N SER A 202 -8.39 -19.32 -3.65
CA SER A 202 -7.67 -19.78 -2.46
C SER A 202 -8.19 -18.93 -1.31
N HIS A 203 -8.92 -19.56 -0.39
CA HIS A 203 -9.43 -18.95 0.84
C HIS A 203 -8.28 -18.72 1.83
N ARG A 204 -7.09 -18.38 1.33
CA ARG A 204 -5.93 -18.13 2.16
C ARG A 204 -6.17 -16.80 2.87
N PRO A 205 -5.97 -16.75 4.20
CA PRO A 205 -5.99 -15.50 4.91
C PRO A 205 -4.99 -14.51 4.30
N MET A 206 -5.32 -13.23 4.33
CA MET A 206 -4.44 -12.17 3.86
C MET A 206 -4.45 -10.99 4.83
N VAL A 207 -3.37 -10.23 4.84
CA VAL A 207 -3.32 -8.92 5.48
C VAL A 207 -3.28 -7.80 4.43
N MET A 208 -3.99 -6.72 4.72
CA MET A 208 -3.97 -5.50 3.94
C MET A 208 -3.81 -4.28 4.85
N GLY A 209 -2.77 -3.49 4.60
CA GLY A 209 -2.58 -2.18 5.17
C GLY A 209 -2.70 -1.09 4.13
N PHE A 210 -3.21 0.07 4.51
CA PHE A 210 -3.19 1.26 3.68
C PHE A 210 -3.05 2.52 4.52
N SER A 211 -2.40 3.53 3.96
CA SER A 211 -2.24 4.84 4.58
C SER A 211 -3.01 5.90 3.78
N ILE A 212 -3.75 6.76 4.47
CA ILE A 212 -4.45 7.93 3.92
C ILE A 212 -4.02 9.19 4.64
N MET A 213 -3.98 10.32 3.93
CA MET A 213 -3.79 11.63 4.50
C MET A 213 -5.10 12.43 4.52
N GLY A 214 -5.28 13.23 5.56
CA GLY A 214 -6.44 14.11 5.71
C GLY A 214 -6.46 14.83 7.06
N GLY A 215 -7.64 15.36 7.43
CA GLY A 215 -7.84 15.98 8.74
C GLY A 215 -9.25 15.76 9.27
N GLY A 216 -9.37 15.38 10.55
CA GLY A 216 -10.65 15.26 11.24
C GLY A 216 -11.63 14.29 10.55
N ARG A 217 -12.82 14.79 10.20
CA ARG A 217 -13.91 13.99 9.59
C ARG A 217 -13.57 13.40 8.22
N ASP A 218 -12.73 14.07 7.43
CA ASP A 218 -12.32 13.62 6.09
C ASP A 218 -11.65 12.24 6.14
N ILE A 219 -10.82 11.97 7.17
CA ILE A 219 -10.15 10.68 7.32
C ILE A 219 -11.15 9.56 7.56
N VAL A 220 -12.17 9.79 8.38
CA VAL A 220 -13.18 8.78 8.73
C VAL A 220 -14.00 8.39 7.51
N GLU A 221 -14.40 9.36 6.69
CA GLU A 221 -15.14 9.12 5.44
C GLU A 221 -14.30 8.34 4.43
N LYS A 222 -13.02 8.71 4.29
CA LYS A 222 -12.06 8.03 3.42
C LYS A 222 -11.79 6.59 3.89
N GLU A 223 -11.51 6.39 5.18
CA GLU A 223 -11.34 5.06 5.77
C GLU A 223 -12.58 4.20 5.53
N THR A 224 -13.77 4.72 5.85
CA THR A 224 -15.03 4.00 5.68
C THR A 224 -15.22 3.58 4.23
N SER A 225 -14.93 4.46 3.27
CA SER A 225 -15.04 4.17 1.84
C SER A 225 -14.09 3.04 1.41
N VAL A 226 -12.83 3.08 1.85
CA VAL A 226 -11.85 2.04 1.55
C VAL A 226 -12.22 0.71 2.19
N VAL A 227 -12.57 0.71 3.49
CA VAL A 227 -12.96 -0.51 4.22
C VAL A 227 -14.21 -1.15 3.62
N GLN A 228 -15.22 -0.35 3.23
CA GLN A 228 -16.42 -0.87 2.56
C GLN A 228 -16.08 -1.56 1.24
N ALA A 229 -15.19 -0.99 0.43
CA ALA A 229 -14.73 -1.62 -0.81
C ALA A 229 -13.99 -2.93 -0.54
N VAL A 230 -13.07 -2.95 0.43
CA VAL A 230 -12.37 -4.18 0.86
C VAL A 230 -13.36 -5.26 1.29
N VAL A 231 -14.39 -4.90 2.07
CA VAL A 231 -15.44 -5.84 2.50
C VAL A 231 -16.22 -6.42 1.32
N GLN A 232 -16.57 -5.61 0.31
CA GLN A 232 -17.26 -6.12 -0.87
C GLN A 232 -16.36 -7.06 -1.68
N LEU A 233 -15.10 -6.71 -1.87
CA LEU A 233 -14.14 -7.53 -2.59
C LEU A 233 -13.84 -8.85 -1.85
N ALA A 234 -13.63 -8.80 -0.54
CA ALA A 234 -13.41 -9.97 0.31
C ALA A 234 -14.58 -10.96 0.25
N LYS A 235 -15.84 -10.45 0.22
CA LYS A 235 -17.03 -11.31 0.06
C LYS A 235 -17.05 -12.07 -1.25
N THR A 236 -16.53 -11.52 -2.35
CA THR A 236 -16.43 -12.26 -3.62
C THR A 236 -15.47 -13.46 -3.52
N ARG A 237 -14.62 -13.48 -2.49
CA ARG A 237 -13.68 -14.56 -2.14
C ARG A 237 -14.13 -15.40 -0.93
N ASN A 238 -15.36 -15.19 -0.42
CA ASN A 238 -15.87 -15.80 0.82
C ASN A 238 -15.01 -15.53 2.06
N LEU A 239 -14.30 -14.40 2.11
CA LEU A 239 -13.51 -13.97 3.26
C LEU A 239 -14.30 -12.96 4.09
N GLN A 240 -14.11 -13.00 5.41
CA GLN A 240 -14.54 -11.97 6.34
C GLN A 240 -13.42 -10.96 6.53
N VAL A 241 -13.77 -9.70 6.80
CA VAL A 241 -12.79 -8.65 7.10
C VAL A 241 -12.82 -8.35 8.58
N ARG A 242 -11.66 -8.33 9.21
CA ARG A 242 -11.48 -7.93 10.61
C ARG A 242 -10.51 -6.76 10.69
N HIS A 243 -10.85 -5.77 11.50
CA HIS A 243 -9.94 -4.66 11.76
C HIS A 243 -8.94 -5.11 12.82
N VAL A 244 -7.64 -5.04 12.52
CA VAL A 244 -6.57 -5.56 13.39
C VAL A 244 -6.60 -4.89 14.76
N LEU A 245 -6.78 -3.57 14.78
CA LEU A 245 -6.76 -2.78 16.01
C LEU A 245 -8.02 -2.90 16.90
N ASP A 246 -9.01 -3.72 16.51
CA ASP A 246 -10.10 -4.09 17.41
C ASP A 246 -9.63 -5.17 18.42
N ASP A 247 -8.65 -5.98 18.05
CA ASP A 247 -7.98 -6.98 18.90
C ASP A 247 -6.51 -7.15 18.48
N PRO A 248 -5.66 -6.14 18.72
CA PRO A 248 -4.29 -6.12 18.20
C PRO A 248 -3.43 -7.26 18.74
N CYS A 249 -3.65 -7.66 20.00
CA CYS A 249 -2.90 -8.72 20.65
C CYS A 249 -3.11 -10.09 19.99
N HIS A 250 -4.31 -10.37 19.46
CA HIS A 250 -4.58 -11.60 18.70
C HIS A 250 -3.71 -11.74 17.44
N TYR A 251 -3.28 -10.61 16.87
CA TYR A 251 -2.42 -10.55 15.69
C TYR A 251 -0.94 -10.28 16.02
N GLY A 252 -0.56 -10.28 17.30
CA GLY A 252 0.81 -9.95 17.74
C GLY A 252 1.19 -8.48 17.56
N VAL A 253 0.21 -7.60 17.36
CA VAL A 253 0.42 -6.15 17.22
C VAL A 253 0.35 -5.47 18.59
N ASP A 254 1.16 -4.43 18.79
CA ASP A 254 1.15 -3.63 20.01
C ASP A 254 -0.22 -2.94 20.20
N SER A 255 -0.85 -3.16 21.36
CA SER A 255 -2.12 -2.54 21.73
C SER A 255 -2.09 -1.01 21.81
N SER A 256 -0.90 -0.41 21.91
CA SER A 256 -0.69 1.03 21.94
C SER A 256 -0.48 1.67 20.55
N LEU A 257 -0.50 0.87 19.47
CA LEU A 257 -0.32 1.38 18.11
C LEU A 257 -1.38 2.42 17.76
N SER A 258 -0.95 3.68 17.56
CA SER A 258 -1.83 4.75 17.12
C SER A 258 -2.19 4.58 15.65
N LYS A 259 -3.45 4.84 15.27
CA LYS A 259 -3.85 4.89 13.85
C LYS A 259 -3.48 6.20 13.17
N LEU A 260 -3.26 7.28 13.92
CA LEU A 260 -3.21 8.64 13.39
C LEU A 260 -2.00 9.39 13.94
N GLN A 261 -1.18 9.95 13.05
CA GLN A 261 -0.10 10.87 13.40
C GLN A 261 0.08 11.93 12.33
N GLY A 262 0.07 13.21 12.73
CA GLY A 262 0.39 14.32 11.83
C GLY A 262 -0.52 14.44 10.59
N GLY A 263 -1.77 13.96 10.67
CA GLY A 263 -2.72 13.93 9.54
C GLY A 263 -2.57 12.71 8.62
N THR A 264 -1.66 11.79 8.93
CA THR A 264 -1.56 10.48 8.29
C THR A 264 -2.25 9.44 9.14
N PHE A 265 -3.14 8.68 8.52
CA PHE A 265 -3.89 7.60 9.14
C PHE A 265 -3.53 6.29 8.46
N THR A 266 -3.26 5.24 9.24
CA THR A 266 -2.97 3.90 8.72
C THR A 266 -3.94 2.88 9.29
N CYS A 267 -4.57 2.13 8.39
CA CYS A 267 -5.51 1.06 8.70
C CYS A 267 -4.86 -0.30 8.43
N TRP A 268 -5.19 -1.29 9.26
CA TRP A 268 -4.78 -2.68 9.09
C TRP A 268 -6.00 -3.59 9.15
N LEU A 269 -6.16 -4.41 8.11
CA LEU A 269 -7.24 -5.35 7.94
C LEU A 269 -6.69 -6.76 7.74
N VAL A 270 -7.34 -7.75 8.34
CA VAL A 270 -7.14 -9.18 8.03
C VAL A 270 -8.38 -9.69 7.31
N LEU A 271 -8.15 -10.42 6.23
CA LEU A 271 -9.18 -11.05 5.39
C LEU A 271 -9.07 -12.57 5.61
N GLU A 272 -10.03 -13.19 6.30
CA GLU A 272 -10.01 -14.61 6.68
C GLU A 272 -11.39 -15.29 6.66
#